data_AF-A0A7C2UV88-F1
#
_entry.id   AF-A0A7C2UV88-F1
#
_cell.length_a   1.000
_cell.length_b   1.000
_cell.length_c   1.000
_cell.angle_alpha   90.00
_cell.angle_beta   90.00
_cell.angle_gamma   90.00
#
_symmetry.space_group_name_H-M   'P 1'
#
loop_
_entity.id
_entity.type
_entity.pdbx_description
1 polymer ?
#
loop_
_entity_poly.entity_id
_entity_poly.type
_entity_poly.pdbx_seq_one_letter_code
_entity_poly.pdbx_strand_id
1 'polypeptide(L)' 'MAKVVVIGGGIAGLTAATTLASRLGDKVEVTVLTKEPYYVSGPTRPLILTDE' A
#
# COMPACT_ATOMS: atom_id res chain seq x y z
N MET A 1 -2.20 -22.56 2.16
CA MET A 1 -2.48 -21.11 2.13
C MET A 1 -1.37 -20.40 2.86
N ALA A 2 -0.55 -19.60 2.16
CA ALA A 2 0.59 -18.90 2.74
C ALA A 2 0.15 -17.50 3.24
N LYS A 3 0.70 -17.04 4.37
CA LYS A 3 0.42 -15.70 4.91
C LYS A 3 1.57 -14.76 4.57
N VAL A 4 1.26 -13.60 4.00
CA VAL A 4 2.23 -12.59 3.59
C VAL A 4 1.89 -11.26 4.26
N VAL A 5 2.87 -10.68 4.96
CA VAL A 5 2.73 -9.35 5.55
C VAL A 5 3.57 -8.37 4.75
N VAL A 6 2.94 -7.30 4.26
CA VAL A 6 3.59 -6.16 3.62
C VAL A 6 3.65 -5.02 4.63
N ILE A 7 4.86 -4.59 4.98
CA ILE A 7 5.07 -3.47 5.92
C ILE A 7 5.26 -2.18 5.13
N GLY A 8 4.33 -1.24 5.32
CA GLY A 8 4.30 0.08 4.67
C GLY A 8 3.19 0.20 3.62
N GLY A 9 2.27 1.16 3.80
CA GLY A 9 1.16 1.47 2.88
C GLY A 9 1.48 2.51 1.81
N GLY A 10 2.75 2.66 1.42
CA GLY A 10 3.17 3.57 0.35
C GLY A 10 2.99 2.97 -1.05
N ILE A 11 3.44 3.69 -2.09
CA ILE A 11 3.27 3.27 -3.50
C ILE A 11 3.78 1.85 -3.75
N ALA A 12 4.96 1.53 -3.23
CA ALA A 12 5.59 0.22 -3.41
C ALA A 12 4.82 -0.88 -2.66
N GLY A 13 4.45 -0.62 -1.40
CA GLY A 13 3.77 -1.60 -0.56
C GLY A 13 2.38 -1.94 -1.07
N LEU A 14 1.58 -0.93 -1.42
CA LEU A 14 0.25 -1.16 -2.01
C LEU A 14 0.34 -1.84 -3.38
N THR A 15 1.32 -1.48 -4.21
CA THR A 15 1.54 -2.15 -5.50
C THR A 15 1.90 -3.63 -5.30
N ALA A 16 2.81 -3.93 -4.39
CA ALA A 16 3.20 -5.31 -4.08
C ALA A 16 2.02 -6.12 -3.54
N ALA A 17 1.28 -5.58 -2.55
CA ALA A 17 0.13 -6.25 -1.96
C ALA A 17 -0.96 -6.54 -3.00
N THR A 18 -1.30 -5.57 -3.84
CA THR A 18 -2.32 -5.72 -4.89
C THR A 18 -1.88 -6.71 -5.96
N THR A 19 -0.59 -6.70 -6.33
CA THR A 19 -0.03 -7.65 -7.29
C THR A 19 -0.05 -9.08 -6.75
N LEU A 20 0.30 -9.27 -5.47
CA LEU A 20 0.23 -10.58 -4.82
C LEU A 20 -1.21 -11.10 -4.74
N ALA A 21 -2.14 -10.26 -4.28
CA ALA A 21 -3.55 -10.63 -4.16
C ALA A 21 -4.16 -10.99 -5.53
N SER A 22 -3.88 -10.20 -6.58
CA SER A 22 -4.42 -10.44 -7.92
C SER A 22 -3.83 -11.67 -8.61
N ARG A 23 -2.52 -11.91 -8.48
CA ARG A 23 -1.85 -13.01 -9.20
C ARG A 23 -1.97 -14.36 -8.51
N LEU A 24 -2.05 -14.37 -7.17
CA LEU A 24 -2.03 -15.60 -6.38
C LEU A 24 -3.41 -15.97 -5.82
N GLY A 25 -4.32 -15.01 -5.72
CA GLY A 25 -5.69 -15.23 -5.24
C GLY A 25 -5.72 -15.98 -3.91
N ASP A 26 -6.60 -16.98 -3.81
CA ASP A 26 -6.85 -17.77 -2.59
C ASP A 26 -5.64 -18.60 -2.11
N LYS A 27 -4.54 -18.63 -2.87
CA LYS A 27 -3.29 -19.29 -2.43
C LYS A 27 -2.61 -18.52 -1.31
N VAL A 28 -2.86 -17.21 -1.20
CA VAL A 28 -2.22 -16.32 -0.24
C VAL A 28 -3.22 -15.47 0.54
N GLU A 29 -2.91 -15.24 1.80
CA GLU A 29 -3.54 -14.22 2.64
C GLU A 29 -2.56 -13.05 2.74
N VAL A 30 -2.95 -11.87 2.23
CA VAL A 30 -2.09 -10.68 2.22
C VAL A 30 -2.59 -9.69 3.25
N THR A 31 -1.73 -9.30 4.19
CA THR A 31 -2.00 -8.26 5.18
C THR A 31 -1.05 -7.09 4.95
N VAL A 32 -1.59 -5.87 4.86
CA VAL A 32 -0.78 -4.65 4.83
C VAL A 32 -0.78 -4.02 6.22
N LEU A 33 0.41 -3.86 6.79
CA LEU A 33 0.60 -3.13 8.05
C LEU A 33 1.15 -1.75 7.71
N THR A 34 0.36 -0.70 7.97
CA THR A 34 0.72 0.68 7.69
C THR A 34 0.53 1.54 8.94
N LYS A 35 1.36 2.56 9.08
CA LYS A 35 1.33 3.48 10.23
C LYS A 35 0.14 4.44 10.15
N GLU A 36 -0.13 4.96 8.95
CA GLU A 36 -1.27 5.84 8.66
C GLU A 36 -2.38 5.09 7.92
N PRO A 37 -3.67 5.35 8.21
CA PRO A 37 -4.82 4.70 7.57
C PRO A 37 -5.17 5.30 6.19
N TYR A 38 -4.31 6.15 5.64
CA TYR A 38 -4.49 6.81 4.35
C TYR A 38 -3.21 6.78 3.54
N TYR A 39 -3.37 6.85 2.21
CA TYR A 39 -2.25 6.99 1.27
C TYR A 39 -2.26 8.39 0.67
N VAL A 40 -1.14 9.10 0.74
CA VAL A 40 -0.95 10.39 0.07
C VAL A 40 -0.30 10.14 -1.28
N SER A 41 -1.01 10.43 -2.36
CA SER A 41 -0.54 10.25 -3.73
C SER A 41 -0.15 11.57 -4.40
N GLY A 42 0.90 11.53 -5.24
CA GLY A 42 1.27 12.63 -6.12
C GLY A 42 2.11 13.75 -5.49
N PRO A 43 2.32 14.87 -6.22
CA PRO A 43 3.07 16.05 -5.78
C PRO A 43 2.27 16.94 -4.81
N THR A 44 1.22 16.39 -4.19
CA THR A 44 0.33 17.10 -3.26
C THR A 44 1.01 17.46 -1.95
N ARG A 45 2.14 16.84 -1.59
CA ARG A 45 2.90 17.26 -0.39
C ARG A 45 3.36 18.72 -0.48
N PRO A 46 3.97 19.19 -1.58
CA PRO A 46 4.19 20.60 -1.82
C PRO A 46 2.91 21.43 -1.68
N LEU A 47 1.84 21.11 -2.41
CA LEU A 47 0.61 21.91 -2.44
C LEU A 47 -0.08 22.04 -1.07
N ILE A 48 -0.11 20.96 -0.28
CA ILE A 48 -0.65 20.97 1.09
C ILE A 48 0.21 21.81 2.04
N LEU A 49 1.49 22.02 1.72
CA LEU A 49 2.42 22.81 2.52
C LEU A 49 2.61 24.24 2.00
N THR A 50 2.16 24.55 0.78
CA THR A 50 2.34 25.85 0.12
C THR A 50 1.08 26.71 0.06
N ASP A 51 -0.10 26.19 0.45
CA ASP A 51 -1.40 26.89 0.36
C ASP A 51 -1.69 27.46 -1.06
N GLU A 52 -1.20 26.78 -2.11
CA GLU A 52 -1.49 27.09 -3.52
C GLU A 52 -2.85 26.56 -3.99
#